data_AF-A0A167SL82-F1
#
_entry.id   AF-A0A167SL82-F1
#
_cell.length_a   1.000
_cell.length_b   1.000
_cell.length_c   1.000
_cell.angle_alpha   90.00
_cell.angle_beta   90.00
_cell.angle_gamma   90.00
#
_symmetry.space_group_name_H-M   'P 1'
#
loop_
_entity.id
_entity.type
_entity.pdbx_description
1 polymer ?
#
loop_
_entity_poly.entity_id
_entity_poly.type
_entity_poly.pdbx_seq_one_letter_code
_entity_poly.pdbx_strand_id
1 'polypeptide(L)'
;MMFREPTSTLTNDPQNALILPAAFTDFIIASHPTSVPGPGDGLVRKEAVALNPIDRYLQKTPFGEQCLTFPAVIGTDRPCGQEYTVAAAKYASKLPTNVSFDEAASIPLVMISAAVGFY
;
A
#
# COMPACT_ATOMS: atom_id res chain seq x y z
N MET A 1 -7.29 13.41 7.89
CA MET A 1 -7.07 12.03 8.37
C MET A 1 -8.18 11.68 9.35
N MET A 2 -9.16 10.87 8.95
CA MET A 2 -10.13 10.28 9.88
C MET A 2 -9.46 9.04 10.48
N PHE A 3 -8.74 9.21 11.59
CA PHE A 3 -8.51 8.09 12.48
C PHE A 3 -9.86 7.76 13.11
N ARG A 4 -10.47 6.65 12.69
CA ARG A 4 -11.57 6.06 13.44
C ARG A 4 -10.97 5.37 14.66
N GLU A 5 -11.57 5.61 15.82
CA GLU A 5 -11.28 4.95 17.10
C GLU A 5 -11.20 3.41 16.96
N PRO A 6 -10.54 2.70 17.89
CA PRO A 6 -10.14 1.27 17.76
C PRO A 6 -11.28 0.24 17.79
N THR A 7 -12.52 0.66 17.52
CA THR A 7 -13.71 -0.21 17.50
C THR A 7 -14.10 -0.61 16.08
N SER A 8 -13.16 -0.69 15.13
CA SER A 8 -13.47 -1.13 13.77
C SER A 8 -13.58 -2.66 13.71
N THR A 9 -14.79 -3.17 13.56
CA THR A 9 -15.10 -4.60 13.34
C THR A 9 -14.59 -5.16 12.01
N LEU A 10 -13.76 -4.40 11.28
CA LEU A 10 -13.37 -4.67 9.89
C LEU A 10 -12.28 -5.74 9.75
N THR A 11 -12.05 -6.58 10.75
CA THR A 11 -11.00 -7.61 10.71
C THR A 11 -11.41 -8.77 9.80
N ASN A 12 -10.59 -9.10 8.80
CA ASN A 12 -10.90 -10.08 7.74
C ASN A 12 -12.11 -9.75 6.86
N ASP A 13 -12.58 -8.50 6.88
CA ASP A 13 -13.63 -8.06 5.96
C ASP A 13 -13.08 -7.95 4.52
N PRO A 14 -13.91 -8.24 3.50
CA PRO A 14 -13.50 -8.07 2.11
C PRO A 14 -13.23 -6.60 1.79
N GLN A 15 -12.09 -6.34 1.17
CA GLN A 15 -11.69 -5.02 0.67
C GLN A 15 -11.13 -5.12 -0.75
N ASN A 16 -11.03 -4.00 -1.45
CA ASN A 16 -10.37 -3.97 -2.76
C ASN A 16 -8.86 -3.99 -2.61
N ALA A 17 -8.18 -4.72 -3.50
CA ALA A 17 -6.73 -4.73 -3.62
C ALA A 17 -6.29 -4.78 -5.09
N LEU A 18 -5.17 -4.13 -5.38
CA LEU A 18 -4.43 -4.25 -6.64
C LEU A 18 -3.62 -5.54 -6.62
N ILE A 19 -4.04 -6.49 -7.45
CA ILE A 19 -3.48 -7.83 -7.54
C ILE A 19 -2.81 -8.01 -8.89
N LEU A 20 -1.64 -8.67 -8.88
CA LEU A 20 -1.02 -9.27 -10.04
C LEU A 20 -1.31 -10.77 -10.04
N PRO A 21 -2.22 -11.27 -10.90
CA PRO A 21 -2.68 -12.67 -10.86
C PRO A 21 -1.59 -13.68 -11.22
N ALA A 22 -0.74 -13.34 -12.18
CA ALA A 22 0.40 -14.14 -12.62
C ALA A 22 1.48 -13.22 -13.20
N ALA A 23 2.65 -13.78 -13.48
CA ALA A 23 3.71 -13.04 -14.17
C ALA A 23 3.24 -12.54 -15.54
N PHE A 24 3.71 -11.34 -15.93
CA PHE A 24 3.43 -10.73 -17.23
C PHE A 24 1.96 -10.42 -17.54
N THR A 25 1.03 -10.61 -16.59
CA THR A 25 -0.38 -10.24 -16.78
C THR A 25 -0.66 -8.79 -16.38
N ASP A 26 -1.86 -8.31 -16.71
CA ASP A 26 -2.33 -7.02 -16.23
C ASP A 26 -2.70 -7.05 -14.74
N PHE A 27 -2.59 -5.91 -14.08
CA PHE A 27 -3.10 -5.76 -12.73
C PHE A 27 -4.62 -5.77 -12.75
N ILE A 28 -5.20 -6.37 -11.72
CA ILE A 28 -6.65 -6.38 -11.51
C ILE A 28 -6.99 -5.78 -10.15
N ILE A 29 -8.18 -5.20 -10.05
CA ILE A 29 -8.78 -4.90 -8.76
C ILE A 29 -9.65 -6.10 -8.38
N ALA A 30 -9.34 -6.74 -7.26
CA ALA A 30 -10.09 -7.87 -6.75
C ALA A 30 -10.23 -7.80 -5.24
N SER A 31 -11.17 -8.59 -4.70
CA SER A 31 -11.40 -8.67 -3.27
C SER A 31 -10.25 -9.40 -2.57
N HIS A 32 -9.80 -8.83 -1.46
CA HIS A 32 -8.80 -9.40 -0.56
C HIS A 32 -9.25 -9.13 0.88
N PRO A 33 -8.99 -10.01 1.86
CA PRO A 33 -9.33 -9.72 3.25
C PRO A 33 -8.44 -8.59 3.80
N THR A 34 -9.00 -7.79 4.70
CA THR A 34 -8.21 -6.84 5.50
C THR A 34 -7.25 -7.56 6.43
N SER A 35 -6.05 -7.00 6.59
CA SER A 35 -5.11 -7.45 7.61
C SER A 35 -5.61 -7.14 9.03
N VAL A 36 -5.28 -8.01 9.99
CA VAL A 36 -5.62 -7.84 11.41
C VAL A 36 -4.57 -6.99 12.12
N PRO A 37 -4.91 -5.82 12.70
CA PRO A 37 -3.98 -5.02 13.50
C PRO A 37 -3.50 -5.74 14.76
N GLY A 38 -2.22 -5.58 15.10
CA GLY A 38 -1.68 -5.99 16.41
C GLY A 38 -1.83 -4.89 17.47
N PRO A 39 -1.38 -5.15 18.72
CA PRO A 39 -1.35 -4.13 19.77
C PRO A 39 -0.52 -2.91 19.36
N GLY A 40 -1.13 -1.72 19.38
CA GLY A 40 -0.49 -0.46 18.99
C GLY A 40 -0.55 -0.13 17.48
N ASP A 41 -1.14 -1.02 16.68
CA ASP A 41 -1.45 -0.77 15.29
C ASP A 41 -2.92 -0.35 15.11
N GLY A 42 -3.21 0.28 13.97
CA GLY A 42 -4.57 0.58 13.51
C GLY A 42 -4.75 0.26 12.03
N LEU A 43 -6.00 0.01 11.62
CA LEU A 43 -6.39 -0.06 10.21
C LEU A 43 -6.56 1.36 9.67
N VAL A 44 -5.81 1.68 8.62
CA VAL A 44 -5.87 2.97 7.91
C VAL A 44 -6.45 2.73 6.54
N ARG A 45 -7.53 3.45 6.22
CA ARG A 45 -8.07 3.56 4.86
C ARG A 45 -7.15 4.43 4.03
N LYS A 46 -6.70 3.94 2.89
CA LYS A 46 -5.92 4.69 1.90
C LYS A 46 -6.88 5.38 0.93
N GLU A 47 -6.75 6.71 0.84
CA GLU A 47 -7.47 7.50 -0.15
C GLU A 47 -6.72 7.56 -1.49
N ALA A 48 -5.38 7.56 -1.44
CA ALA A 48 -4.52 7.59 -2.62
C ALA A 48 -3.23 6.79 -2.38
N VAL A 49 -2.66 6.22 -3.44
CA VAL A 49 -1.36 5.56 -3.45
C VAL A 49 -0.65 5.83 -4.78
N ALA A 50 0.65 6.13 -4.72
CA ALA A 50 1.46 6.33 -5.90
C ALA A 50 2.01 5.00 -6.45
N LEU A 51 1.93 4.81 -7.76
CA LEU A 51 2.62 3.73 -8.48
C LEU A 51 4.03 4.16 -8.85
N ASN A 52 4.94 3.19 -8.84
CA ASN A 52 6.37 3.39 -8.97
C ASN A 52 6.90 2.56 -10.13
N PRO A 53 8.07 2.92 -10.70
CA PRO A 53 8.68 2.13 -11.77
C PRO A 53 8.88 0.66 -11.41
N ILE A 54 9.17 0.36 -10.13
CA ILE A 54 9.34 -1.01 -9.64
C ILE A 54 8.06 -1.85 -9.81
N ASP A 55 6.88 -1.26 -9.68
CA ASP A 55 5.61 -1.99 -9.84
C ASP A 55 5.46 -2.50 -11.28
N ARG A 56 5.79 -1.65 -12.26
CA ARG A 56 5.83 -2.03 -13.68
C ARG A 56 6.96 -3.02 -13.97
N TYR A 57 8.10 -2.88 -13.32
CA TYR A 57 9.24 -3.78 -13.50
C TYR A 57 8.93 -5.19 -13.00
N LEU A 58 8.29 -5.32 -11.83
CA LEU A 58 7.76 -6.57 -11.31
C LEU A 58 6.71 -7.18 -12.26
N GLN A 59 5.88 -6.35 -12.88
CA GLN A 59 4.86 -6.83 -13.82
C GLN A 59 5.44 -7.34 -15.15
N LYS A 60 6.42 -6.62 -15.73
CA LYS A 60 6.85 -6.81 -17.12
C LYS A 60 8.17 -7.54 -17.29
N THR A 61 8.80 -8.01 -16.22
CA THR A 61 10.09 -8.71 -16.29
C THR A 61 10.11 -9.99 -15.45
N PRO A 62 11.03 -10.94 -15.71
CA PRO A 62 11.21 -12.15 -14.89
C PRO A 62 11.54 -11.86 -13.42
N PHE A 63 11.92 -10.63 -13.08
CA PHE A 63 12.14 -10.22 -11.69
C PHE A 63 10.88 -10.38 -10.83
N GLY A 64 9.68 -10.20 -11.41
CA GLY A 64 8.43 -10.47 -10.72
C GLY A 64 8.30 -11.90 -10.24
N GLU A 65 8.67 -12.88 -11.06
CA GLU A 65 8.65 -14.31 -10.71
C GLU A 65 9.68 -14.67 -9.64
N GLN A 66 10.80 -13.95 -9.59
CA GLN A 66 11.84 -14.16 -8.58
C GLN A 66 11.44 -13.59 -7.21
N CYS A 67 10.66 -12.52 -7.19
CA CYS A 67 10.34 -11.78 -5.97
C CYS A 67 8.93 -11.99 -5.44
N LEU A 68 7.99 -12.50 -6.24
CA LEU A 68 6.58 -12.63 -5.89
C LEU A 68 6.10 -14.08 -5.92
N THR A 69 5.20 -14.40 -4.99
CA THR A 69 4.34 -15.58 -5.10
C THR A 69 2.98 -15.14 -5.62
N PHE A 70 2.55 -15.70 -6.75
CA PHE A 70 1.30 -15.34 -7.40
C PHE A 70 0.10 -16.16 -6.85
N PRO A 71 -1.12 -15.59 -6.79
CA PRO A 71 -1.45 -14.18 -7.06
C PRO A 71 -0.88 -13.26 -5.97
N ALA A 72 -0.31 -12.12 -6.37
CA ALA A 72 0.39 -11.21 -5.47
C ALA A 72 -0.35 -9.89 -5.30
N VAL A 73 -0.50 -9.42 -4.07
CA VAL A 73 -0.87 -8.02 -3.81
C VAL A 73 0.40 -7.18 -3.88
N ILE A 74 0.37 -6.11 -4.67
CA ILE A 74 1.55 -5.29 -4.93
C ILE A 74 1.86 -4.33 -3.76
N GLY A 75 3.17 -4.13 -3.51
CA GLY A 75 3.74 -3.34 -2.42
C GLY A 75 4.53 -4.22 -1.44
N THR A 76 5.86 -4.16 -1.53
CA THR A 76 6.77 -4.95 -0.70
C THR A 76 6.74 -4.46 0.76
N ASP A 77 6.82 -5.39 1.71
CA ASP A 77 6.82 -5.20 3.18
C ASP A 77 5.49 -4.82 3.85
N ARG A 78 4.65 -3.99 3.20
CA ARG A 78 3.21 -3.85 3.51
C ARG A 78 2.44 -3.57 2.23
N PRO A 79 1.39 -4.33 1.85
CA PRO A 79 0.84 -4.20 0.51
C PRO A 79 0.17 -2.83 0.30
N CYS A 80 0.84 -1.96 -0.44
CA CYS A 80 0.40 -0.61 -0.76
C CYS A 80 -0.81 -0.61 -1.70
N GLY A 81 -1.05 -1.71 -2.43
CA GLY A 81 -2.19 -1.89 -3.32
C GLY A 81 -3.55 -2.18 -2.67
N GLN A 82 -3.63 -2.34 -1.34
CA GLN A 82 -4.92 -2.60 -0.65
C GLN A 82 -5.74 -1.32 -0.38
N GLU A 83 -7.04 -1.40 -0.11
CA GLU A 83 -7.82 -0.22 0.33
C GLU A 83 -7.50 0.16 1.79
N TYR A 84 -7.37 -0.82 2.67
CA TYR A 84 -6.95 -0.66 4.06
C TYR A 84 -5.61 -1.35 4.30
N THR A 85 -4.80 -0.74 5.15
CA THR A 85 -3.51 -1.30 5.60
C THR A 85 -3.31 -1.10 7.09
N VAL A 86 -2.52 -1.97 7.69
CA VAL A 86 -2.13 -1.86 9.10
C VAL A 86 -0.97 -0.88 9.21
N ALA A 87 -1.16 0.17 10.01
CA ALA A 87 -0.13 1.15 10.30
C ALA A 87 0.08 1.25 11.82
N ALA A 88 1.34 1.29 12.25
CA ALA A 88 1.65 1.55 13.64
C ALA A 88 1.29 3.00 13.97
N ALA A 89 0.42 3.18 14.97
CA ALA A 89 -0.16 4.49 15.29
C ALA A 89 0.93 5.56 15.58
N LYS A 90 2.08 5.14 16.13
CA LYS A 90 3.21 6.01 16.45
C LYS A 90 3.88 6.68 15.24
N TYR A 91 3.70 6.15 14.03
CA TYR A 91 4.27 6.73 12.80
C TYR A 91 3.28 7.60 12.03
N ALA A 92 2.03 7.69 12.51
CA ALA A 92 1.03 8.47 11.84
C ALA A 92 1.11 9.96 12.23
N SER A 93 0.92 10.82 11.24
CA SER A 93 0.88 12.27 11.42
C SER A 93 -0.38 12.85 10.77
N LYS A 94 -0.84 14.00 11.27
CA LYS A 94 -1.96 14.71 10.66
C LYS A 94 -1.50 15.29 9.33
N LEU A 95 -2.24 14.99 8.27
CA LEU A 95 -2.07 15.67 6.99
C LEU A 95 -2.44 17.17 7.15
N PRO A 96 -1.57 18.11 6.73
CA PRO A 96 -1.91 19.52 6.70
C PRO A 96 -3.15 19.78 5.84
N THR A 97 -4.02 20.72 6.25
CA THR A 97 -5.31 20.97 5.57
C THR A 97 -5.16 21.56 4.16
N ASN A 98 -3.98 22.04 3.81
CA ASN A 98 -3.65 22.63 2.52
C ASN A 98 -2.96 21.63 1.56
N VAL A 99 -2.86 20.35 1.93
CA VAL A 99 -2.25 19.29 1.10
C VAL A 99 -3.31 18.25 0.78
N SER A 100 -3.50 17.94 -0.50
CA SER A 100 -4.41 16.89 -0.95
C SER A 100 -3.84 15.49 -0.69
N PHE A 101 -4.71 14.47 -0.74
CA PHE A 101 -4.25 13.08 -0.59
C PHE A 101 -3.30 12.63 -1.70
N ASP A 102 -3.51 13.10 -2.94
CA ASP A 102 -2.67 12.74 -4.09
C ASP A 102 -1.27 13.35 -3.98
N GLU A 103 -1.18 14.63 -3.57
CA GLU A 103 0.09 15.30 -3.29
C GLU A 103 0.83 14.60 -2.15
N ALA A 104 0.11 14.28 -1.07
CA ALA A 104 0.67 13.60 0.09
C ALA A 104 1.20 12.19 -0.26
N ALA A 105 0.47 11.43 -1.06
CA ALA A 105 0.85 10.07 -1.45
C ALA A 105 2.12 10.03 -2.31
N SER A 106 2.43 11.10 -3.02
CA SER A 106 3.57 11.19 -3.93
C SER A 106 4.89 11.56 -3.24
N ILE A 107 4.86 12.16 -2.04
CA ILE A 107 6.05 12.68 -1.37
C ILE A 107 6.93 11.60 -0.72
N PRO A 108 6.41 10.66 0.10
CA PRO A 108 7.25 9.78 0.92
C PRO A 108 8.20 8.90 0.12
N LEU A 109 7.74 8.35 -1.01
CA LEU A 109 8.60 7.49 -1.81
C LEU A 109 9.62 8.29 -2.64
N VAL A 110 9.20 9.40 -3.23
CA VAL A 110 10.12 10.26 -4.00
C VAL A 110 11.25 10.78 -3.11
N MET A 111 10.95 11.16 -1.87
CA MET A 111 11.95 11.63 -0.91
C MET A 111 12.99 10.56 -0.57
N ILE A 112 12.57 9.31 -0.33
CA ILE A 112 13.50 8.21 -0.02
C ILE A 112 14.31 7.82 -1.27
N SER A 113 13.68 7.79 -2.44
CA SER A 113 14.35 7.46 -3.71
C SER A 113 15.40 8.51 -4.08
N ALA A 114 15.08 9.80 -3.90
CA ALA A 114 16.02 10.89 -4.13
C ALA A 114 17.19 10.86 -3.16
N ALA A 115 16.95 10.53 -1.88
CA ALA A 115 18.00 10.44 -0.87
C ALA A 115 19.06 9.36 -1.20
N VAL A 116 18.66 8.23 -1.80
CA VAL A 116 19.60 7.17 -2.22
C VAL A 116 20.42 7.60 -3.45
N GLY A 117 19.90 8.46 -4.32
CA GLY A 117 20.63 8.97 -5.48
C GLY A 117 21.71 10.02 -5.17
N PHE A 118 21.81 10.49 -3.92
CA PHE A 118 22.80 11.47 -3.46
C PHE A 118 24.04 10.85 -2.78
N TYR A 119 24.23 9.53 -2.89
CA TYR A 119 25.43 8.82 -2.44
C TYR A 119 26.18 8.15 -3.59
#